data_AF-A0A2N2KAM9-F1
#
_entry.id   AF-A0A2N2KAM9-F1
#
_cell.length_a   1.000
_cell.length_b   1.000
_cell.length_c   1.000
_cell.angle_alpha   90.00
_cell.angle_beta   90.00
_cell.angle_gamma   90.00
#
_symmetry.space_group_name_H-M   'P 1'
#
loop_
_entity.id
_entity.type
_entity.pdbx_description
1 polymer ?
#
loop_
_entity_poly.entity_id
_entity_poly.type
_entity_poly.pdbx_seq_one_letter_code
_entity_poly.pdbx_strand_id
1 'polypeptide(L)'
;MPGLDNKRYRKDPGIEIRHYRSPGCSFRQPHFLRNGIAARCKMAGGPILWMGRIASGPRSGCKRCCSGPYRNSMSRSRTFSGLCPLARIAKRSCRPSRSDRRAGMKELCCKEICFSRSQFGRGEKTILDQVTCSFPAGRISLITGITGAGKSTLLHILAGLIRPTSGEVRADGSPVSRWVTAHKDLWRRRIGIVFQEAHFMRGLTALENVMLPLIPRGLSLPEIKKRGMESLEKLGAGHLAGEGMKRLSGGERQKIAIARALVAAPETLLADEPTAHQDDESAGRVLGIMKKESEKGCIVVIVAHDHRILKSGIADRHFTIECGRVSRVG
;
A
#
# COMPACT_ATOMS: atom_id res chain seq x y z
N MET A 1 -63.05 -7.04 -19.60
CA MET A 1 -62.24 -8.22 -20.00
C MET A 1 -60.77 -7.79 -20.14
N PRO A 2 -59.83 -8.69 -19.81
CA PRO A 2 -58.68 -8.47 -18.90
C PRO A 2 -57.36 -8.28 -19.68
N GLY A 3 -56.15 -8.12 -19.11
CA GLY A 3 -55.66 -8.24 -17.75
C GLY A 3 -54.14 -8.01 -17.71
N LEU A 4 -53.64 -7.82 -16.50
CA LEU A 4 -52.25 -7.82 -16.10
C LEU A 4 -51.51 -9.07 -16.59
N ASP A 5 -50.23 -8.94 -16.98
CA ASP A 5 -49.31 -10.06 -16.77
C ASP A 5 -47.93 -9.61 -16.24
N ASN A 6 -47.61 -10.24 -15.12
CA ASN A 6 -46.44 -10.11 -14.27
C ASN A 6 -45.36 -11.06 -14.79
N LYS A 7 -44.24 -10.55 -15.31
CA LYS A 7 -43.02 -11.38 -15.41
C LYS A 7 -42.12 -11.23 -14.19
N ARG A 8 -42.46 -12.11 -13.25
CA ARG A 8 -41.71 -12.65 -12.11
C ARG A 8 -40.20 -12.69 -12.35
N TYR A 9 -39.44 -12.01 -11.48
CA TYR A 9 -38.07 -12.41 -11.16
C TYR A 9 -38.14 -13.76 -10.44
N ARG A 10 -37.66 -14.83 -11.10
CA ARG A 10 -37.37 -16.12 -10.46
C ARG A 10 -36.29 -15.90 -9.40
N LYS A 11 -36.64 -16.17 -8.14
CA LYS A 11 -35.70 -16.46 -7.07
C LYS A 11 -35.11 -17.84 -7.34
N ASP A 12 -33.81 -17.94 -7.56
CA ASP A 12 -33.09 -19.18 -7.29
C ASP A 12 -32.77 -19.26 -5.79
N PRO A 13 -33.05 -20.40 -5.14
CA PRO A 13 -32.82 -20.62 -3.72
C PRO A 13 -31.42 -21.20 -3.47
N GLY A 14 -30.81 -20.84 -2.35
CA GLY A 14 -29.72 -21.63 -1.77
C GLY A 14 -28.38 -20.91 -1.59
N ILE A 15 -28.34 -19.89 -0.73
CA ILE A 15 -27.18 -19.66 0.14
C ILE A 15 -27.72 -19.33 1.53
N GLU A 16 -27.72 -20.35 2.40
CA GLU A 16 -27.95 -20.21 3.83
C GLU A 16 -26.76 -19.49 4.46
N ILE A 17 -26.89 -18.18 4.72
CA ILE A 17 -25.93 -17.45 5.54
C ILE A 17 -26.29 -17.71 7.00
N ARG A 18 -25.57 -18.64 7.65
CA ARG A 18 -25.62 -18.80 9.11
C ARG A 18 -25.12 -17.52 9.79
N HIS A 19 -26.04 -16.67 10.21
CA HIS A 19 -25.78 -15.59 11.14
C HIS A 19 -25.56 -16.16 12.55
N TYR A 20 -24.31 -16.20 13.01
CA TYR A 20 -24.03 -16.29 14.44
C TYR A 20 -24.36 -14.93 15.08
N ARG A 21 -25.61 -14.77 15.56
CA ARG A 21 -26.01 -13.69 16.46
C ARG A 21 -25.61 -14.07 17.89
N SER A 22 -24.70 -13.31 18.49
CA SER A 22 -24.66 -13.20 19.95
C SER A 22 -25.79 -12.25 20.39
N PRO A 23 -26.61 -12.59 21.41
CA PRO A 23 -27.68 -11.70 21.85
C PRO A 23 -27.08 -10.51 22.62
N GLY A 24 -27.52 -9.28 22.30
CA GLY A 24 -27.36 -8.15 23.24
C GLY A 24 -26.73 -6.84 22.74
N CYS A 25 -26.63 -6.55 21.44
CA CYS A 25 -26.13 -5.23 21.02
C CYS A 25 -26.92 -4.64 19.83
N SER A 26 -27.75 -3.62 20.10
CA SER A 26 -28.41 -2.81 19.08
C SER A 26 -27.50 -1.63 18.69
N PHE A 27 -27.01 -1.62 17.45
CA PHE A 27 -26.26 -0.49 16.90
C PHE A 27 -27.18 0.29 15.96
N ARG A 28 -27.56 1.52 16.34
CA ARG A 28 -28.21 2.49 15.43
C ARG A 28 -27.14 3.16 14.57
N GLN A 29 -27.45 3.39 13.30
CA GLN A 29 -26.60 4.08 12.31
C GLN A 29 -26.23 5.50 12.76
N PRO A 30 -24.99 5.97 12.54
CA PRO A 30 -24.63 7.36 12.83
C PRO A 30 -25.00 8.30 11.68
N HIS A 31 -25.79 9.32 11.98
CA HIS A 31 -25.92 10.53 11.16
C HIS A 31 -24.68 11.42 11.34
N PHE A 32 -24.12 11.90 10.23
CA PHE A 32 -23.01 12.85 10.21
C PHE A 32 -23.51 14.26 10.54
N LEU A 33 -22.97 14.88 11.61
CA LEU A 33 -23.07 16.32 11.85
C LEU A 33 -21.67 16.95 11.80
N ARG A 34 -21.61 18.12 11.14
CA ARG A 34 -20.43 18.99 11.02
C ARG A 34 -19.99 19.42 12.43
N ASN A 35 -18.70 19.22 12.71
CA ASN A 35 -17.93 19.64 13.91
C ASN A 35 -17.80 18.59 15.02
N GLY A 36 -16.67 17.86 15.00
CA GLY A 36 -16.03 17.28 16.20
C GLY A 36 -16.40 15.84 16.54
N ILE A 37 -15.39 14.98 16.66
CA ILE A 37 -15.52 13.59 17.14
C ILE A 37 -15.47 13.61 18.68
N ALA A 38 -16.55 13.16 19.33
CA ALA A 38 -16.54 12.72 20.72
C ALA A 38 -17.06 11.28 20.76
N ALA A 39 -16.17 10.31 20.99
CA ALA A 39 -16.56 8.93 21.26
C ALA A 39 -16.94 8.80 22.74
N ARG A 40 -18.23 8.61 23.05
CA ARG A 40 -18.70 8.23 24.38
C ARG A 40 -18.57 6.72 24.55
N CYS A 41 -17.68 6.29 25.45
CA CYS A 41 -17.74 4.97 26.06
C CYS A 41 -18.67 5.07 27.28
N LYS A 42 -19.83 4.41 27.24
CA LYS A 42 -20.78 4.37 28.36
C LYS A 42 -20.60 3.02 29.06
N MET A 43 -19.92 3.00 30.22
CA MET A 43 -20.01 1.87 31.15
C MET A 43 -21.35 1.94 31.90
N ALA A 44 -21.96 0.79 32.11
CA ALA A 44 -23.23 0.65 32.82
C ALA A 44 -23.04 0.89 34.33
N GLY A 45 -23.93 1.70 34.91
CA GLY A 45 -24.11 1.83 36.37
C GLY A 45 -23.21 2.85 37.07
N GLY A 46 -23.71 4.07 37.27
CA GLY A 46 -23.10 5.10 38.13
C GLY A 46 -23.67 6.51 37.85
N PRO A 47 -23.89 7.36 38.87
CA PRO A 47 -24.62 8.61 38.72
C PRO A 47 -23.88 9.68 37.89
N ILE A 48 -24.67 10.51 37.22
CA ILE A 48 -24.22 11.58 36.32
C ILE A 48 -23.69 12.75 37.15
N LEU A 49 -22.39 13.04 37.07
CA LEU A 49 -21.83 14.31 37.54
C LEU A 49 -21.53 15.21 36.33
N TRP A 50 -22.17 16.37 36.31
CA TRP A 50 -21.92 17.46 35.36
C TRP A 50 -20.78 18.34 35.90
N MET A 51 -19.68 18.50 35.17
CA MET A 51 -18.75 19.63 35.38
C MET A 51 -18.14 20.11 34.06
N GLY A 52 -18.50 21.36 33.70
CA GLY A 52 -17.54 22.43 33.39
C GLY A 52 -16.85 22.47 32.03
N ARG A 53 -17.10 23.56 31.29
CA ARG A 53 -16.19 24.08 30.24
C ARG A 53 -14.81 24.34 30.82
N ILE A 54 -13.74 24.00 30.10
CA ILE A 54 -12.44 24.67 30.24
C ILE A 54 -11.87 24.96 28.85
N ALA A 55 -11.55 26.23 28.63
CA ALA A 55 -10.95 26.82 27.45
C ALA A 55 -9.41 26.76 27.49
N SER A 56 -8.81 26.87 26.30
CA SER A 56 -7.54 27.53 25.96
C SER A 56 -6.29 27.37 26.85
N GLY A 57 -5.20 26.89 26.25
CA GLY A 57 -3.85 27.39 26.54
C GLY A 57 -2.76 26.32 26.80
N PRO A 58 -1.53 26.48 26.28
CA PRO A 58 -0.50 25.44 26.25
C PRO A 58 0.48 25.55 27.43
N ARG A 59 1.15 24.45 27.83
CA ARG A 59 2.59 24.43 28.23
C ARG A 59 3.11 23.05 28.70
N SER A 60 4.36 22.84 28.27
CA SER A 60 5.51 22.24 29.00
C SER A 60 5.53 20.76 29.39
N GLY A 61 6.62 20.12 28.96
CA GLY A 61 6.98 18.74 29.27
C GLY A 61 7.26 18.48 30.75
N CYS A 62 7.00 17.23 31.15
CA CYS A 62 7.38 16.69 32.44
C CYS A 62 8.68 15.91 32.29
N LYS A 63 9.79 16.53 32.71
CA LYS A 63 11.03 15.86 33.10
C LYS A 63 10.98 15.61 34.61
N ARG A 64 11.60 14.51 35.05
CA ARG A 64 11.94 14.10 36.43
C ARG A 64 10.91 13.24 37.17
N CYS A 65 11.24 11.94 37.23
CA CYS A 65 11.14 11.13 38.45
C CYS A 65 12.22 10.05 38.36
N CYS A 66 13.46 10.37 38.74
CA CYS A 66 14.53 9.40 39.01
C CYS A 66 15.69 10.11 39.77
N SER A 67 15.62 10.16 41.10
CA SER A 67 16.76 10.24 42.05
C SER A 67 16.20 9.96 43.45
N GLY A 68 16.75 8.98 44.18
CA GLY A 68 16.29 8.51 45.51
C GLY A 68 16.71 9.42 46.69
N PRO A 69 17.01 8.91 47.91
CA PRO A 69 16.89 7.54 48.44
C PRO A 69 16.28 7.43 49.89
N TYR A 70 16.07 6.19 50.35
CA TYR A 70 16.12 5.69 51.76
C TYR A 70 15.16 6.26 52.84
N ARG A 71 14.20 5.45 53.31
CA ARG A 71 14.06 5.03 54.73
C ARG A 71 12.97 3.96 54.95
N ASN A 72 13.25 3.09 55.92
CA ASN A 72 12.52 1.90 56.36
C ASN A 72 11.13 2.17 56.96
N SER A 73 10.20 1.24 56.75
CA SER A 73 9.48 0.59 57.86
C SER A 73 8.76 -0.68 57.39
N MET A 74 9.04 -1.77 58.10
CA MET A 74 8.41 -3.09 58.00
C MET A 74 6.90 -3.05 58.26
N SER A 75 6.14 -3.87 57.52
CA SER A 75 5.21 -4.83 58.13
C SER A 75 4.97 -6.01 57.18
N ARG A 76 4.83 -7.20 57.77
CA ARG A 76 4.89 -8.53 57.16
C ARG A 76 3.50 -9.04 56.75
N SER A 77 3.42 -9.67 55.58
CA SER A 77 2.72 -10.95 55.31
C SER A 77 3.13 -11.42 53.90
N ARG A 78 3.97 -12.47 53.75
CA ARG A 78 3.58 -13.89 53.51
C ARG A 78 2.29 -14.00 52.69
N THR A 79 2.19 -14.60 51.52
CA THR A 79 2.97 -15.58 50.74
C THR A 79 2.20 -15.72 49.43
N PHE A 80 2.86 -15.76 48.26
CA PHE A 80 2.59 -16.78 47.23
C PHE A 80 3.62 -16.64 46.10
N SER A 81 4.49 -17.63 46.05
CA SER A 81 5.37 -17.99 44.94
C SER A 81 4.55 -18.35 43.71
N GLY A 82 4.81 -17.67 42.61
CA GLY A 82 4.20 -17.94 41.31
C GLY A 82 4.93 -17.19 40.21
N LEU A 83 6.19 -17.56 39.98
CA LEU A 83 6.95 -17.14 38.80
C LEU A 83 6.21 -17.60 37.55
N CYS A 84 5.52 -16.68 36.89
CA CYS A 84 4.89 -16.90 35.59
C CYS A 84 6.01 -16.92 34.51
N PRO A 85 6.26 -18.05 33.80
CA PRO A 85 7.39 -18.17 32.87
C PRO A 85 7.23 -17.38 31.56
N LEU A 86 6.19 -16.56 31.42
CA LEU A 86 5.87 -15.85 30.17
C LEU A 86 6.45 -14.42 30.10
N ALA A 87 7.05 -13.90 31.17
CA ALA A 87 7.61 -12.55 31.18
C ALA A 87 8.99 -12.40 30.49
N ARG A 88 9.55 -13.47 29.92
CA ARG A 88 10.86 -13.44 29.21
C ARG A 88 10.79 -13.47 27.68
N ILE A 89 9.61 -13.55 27.07
CA ILE A 89 9.47 -13.55 25.59
C ILE A 89 8.98 -12.20 25.04
N ALA A 90 8.58 -11.26 25.90
CA ALA A 90 8.05 -9.95 25.48
C ALA A 90 9.08 -8.81 25.53
N LYS A 91 10.31 -9.00 25.01
CA LYS A 91 11.31 -7.92 24.88
C LYS A 91 12.35 -8.17 23.76
N ARG A 92 11.89 -8.69 22.63
CA ARG A 92 12.61 -8.59 21.34
C ARG A 92 11.65 -8.19 20.21
N SER A 93 10.81 -7.19 20.45
CA SER A 93 10.34 -6.38 19.33
C SER A 93 11.48 -5.44 18.97
N CYS A 94 12.20 -5.78 17.90
CA CYS A 94 13.15 -4.89 17.27
C CYS A 94 12.41 -3.59 16.91
N ARG A 95 12.43 -2.60 17.81
CA ARG A 95 12.11 -1.23 17.46
C ARG A 95 13.27 -0.78 16.58
N PRO A 96 13.08 -0.53 15.28
CA PRO A 96 14.16 -0.01 14.46
C PRO A 96 14.64 1.29 15.10
N SER A 97 15.95 1.37 15.29
CA SER A 97 16.60 2.51 15.92
C SER A 97 16.26 3.79 15.14
N ARG A 98 16.20 4.95 15.80
CA ARG A 98 15.95 6.23 15.10
C ARG A 98 17.03 6.54 14.04
N SER A 99 18.22 5.93 14.14
CA SER A 99 19.32 6.04 13.19
C SER A 99 19.12 5.22 11.90
N ASP A 100 18.32 4.16 11.90
CA ASP A 100 18.04 3.36 10.68
C ASP A 100 17.07 4.05 9.71
N ARG A 101 16.37 5.10 10.15
CA ARG A 101 15.33 5.78 9.36
C ARG A 101 15.86 6.68 8.22
N ARG A 102 17.18 6.76 8.03
CA ARG A 102 17.81 7.59 6.98
C ARG A 102 18.49 6.82 5.87
N ALA A 103 18.67 5.51 5.98
CA ALA A 103 19.14 4.70 4.86
C ALA A 103 17.92 4.30 4.02
N GLY A 104 17.78 4.85 2.82
CA GLY A 104 16.79 4.36 1.85
C GLY A 104 17.06 2.89 1.51
N MET A 105 16.03 2.18 1.05
CA MET A 105 16.18 0.79 0.56
C MET A 105 17.33 0.72 -0.45
N LYS A 106 18.22 -0.27 -0.28
CA LYS A 106 19.37 -0.50 -1.16
C LYS A 106 19.08 -1.55 -2.21
N GLU A 107 18.26 -2.55 -1.87
CA GLU A 107 17.93 -3.64 -2.78
C GLU A 107 16.55 -4.23 -2.49
N LEU A 108 15.82 -4.52 -3.56
CA LEU A 108 14.64 -5.38 -3.58
C LEU A 108 14.99 -6.64 -4.38
N CYS A 109 14.79 -7.82 -3.82
CA CYS A 109 14.99 -9.07 -4.54
C CYS A 109 13.86 -10.07 -4.31
N CYS A 110 13.69 -10.96 -5.28
CA CYS A 110 12.84 -12.13 -5.16
C CYS A 110 13.71 -13.39 -5.26
N LYS A 111 13.39 -14.40 -4.47
CA LYS A 111 14.10 -15.68 -4.41
C LYS A 111 13.13 -16.82 -4.63
N GLU A 112 13.39 -17.61 -5.67
CA GLU A 112 12.67 -18.85 -6.00
C GLU A 112 11.15 -18.68 -6.01
N ILE A 113 10.66 -17.56 -6.56
CA ILE A 113 9.23 -17.29 -6.62
C ILE A 113 8.55 -18.27 -7.58
N CYS A 114 7.65 -19.09 -7.04
CA CYS A 114 6.67 -19.80 -7.84
C CYS A 114 5.28 -19.21 -7.58
N PHE A 115 4.47 -19.14 -8.63
CA PHE A 115 3.08 -18.75 -8.52
C PHE A 115 2.24 -19.50 -9.53
N SER A 116 1.16 -20.09 -9.03
CA SER A 116 0.22 -20.88 -9.81
C SER A 116 -1.21 -20.42 -9.55
N ARG A 117 -2.06 -20.47 -10.57
CA ARG A 117 -3.46 -20.08 -10.48
C ARG A 117 -4.34 -21.28 -10.82
N SER A 118 -5.21 -21.63 -9.88
CA SER A 118 -6.27 -22.62 -10.15
C SER A 118 -7.27 -22.05 -11.16
N GLN A 119 -7.53 -22.80 -12.23
CA GLN A 119 -8.56 -22.49 -13.21
C GLN A 119 -9.70 -23.49 -13.03
N PHE A 120 -10.94 -22.97 -12.92
CA PHE A 120 -12.13 -23.80 -12.85
C PHE A 120 -12.16 -24.77 -14.04
N GLY A 121 -12.14 -26.07 -13.74
CA GLY A 121 -12.25 -27.15 -14.72
C GLY A 121 -11.01 -27.40 -15.60
N ARG A 122 -9.89 -26.69 -15.41
CA ARG A 122 -8.67 -26.86 -16.23
C ARG A 122 -7.38 -27.13 -15.42
N GLY A 123 -7.52 -27.40 -14.13
CA GLY A 123 -6.39 -27.66 -13.24
C GLY A 123 -5.62 -26.40 -12.87
N GLU A 124 -4.41 -26.60 -12.36
CA GLU A 124 -3.54 -25.53 -11.90
C GLU A 124 -2.60 -25.08 -13.03
N LYS A 125 -2.60 -23.79 -13.35
CA LYS A 125 -1.67 -23.20 -14.34
C LYS A 125 -0.53 -22.48 -13.61
N THR A 126 0.68 -22.97 -13.80
CA THR A 126 1.91 -22.27 -13.38
C THR A 126 2.09 -21.00 -14.20
N ILE A 127 2.25 -19.87 -13.51
CA ILE A 127 2.49 -18.54 -14.11
C ILE A 127 3.94 -18.11 -13.92
N LEU A 128 4.51 -18.37 -12.73
CA LEU A 128 5.91 -18.12 -12.41
C LEU A 128 6.53 -19.39 -11.84
N ASP A 129 7.76 -19.69 -12.28
CA ASP A 129 8.49 -20.91 -11.95
C ASP A 129 9.92 -20.55 -11.51
N GLN A 130 10.16 -20.67 -10.20
CA GLN A 130 11.46 -20.46 -9.54
C GLN A 130 12.17 -19.13 -9.89
N VAL A 131 11.40 -18.05 -10.00
CA VAL A 131 11.93 -16.75 -10.41
C VAL A 131 12.81 -16.14 -9.32
N THR A 132 14.06 -15.83 -9.67
CA THR A 132 15.04 -15.16 -8.80
C THR A 132 15.64 -13.94 -9.50
N CYS A 133 15.43 -12.75 -8.93
CA CYS A 133 15.92 -11.48 -9.49
C CYS A 133 16.29 -10.49 -8.37
N SER A 134 17.22 -9.58 -8.66
CA SER A 134 17.53 -8.46 -7.77
C SER A 134 17.50 -7.10 -8.48
N PHE A 135 16.94 -6.12 -7.78
CA PHE A 135 16.65 -4.77 -8.22
C PHE A 135 17.32 -3.80 -7.24
N PRO A 136 18.49 -3.25 -7.61
CA PRO A 136 19.24 -2.35 -6.74
C PRO A 136 18.67 -0.93 -6.78
N ALA A 137 18.90 -0.19 -5.70
CA ALA A 137 18.53 1.21 -5.58
C ALA A 137 19.24 2.08 -6.61
N GLY A 138 18.50 3.07 -7.09
CA GLY A 138 18.94 4.01 -8.10
C GLY A 138 19.28 3.41 -9.45
N ARG A 139 18.68 2.26 -9.78
CA ARG A 139 18.72 1.65 -11.10
C ARG A 139 17.33 1.43 -11.64
N ILE A 140 17.21 1.50 -12.96
CA ILE A 140 16.02 1.13 -13.71
C ILE A 140 16.22 -0.29 -14.24
N SER A 141 15.34 -1.20 -13.82
CA SER A 141 15.30 -2.57 -14.32
C SER A 141 14.08 -2.75 -15.23
N LEU A 142 14.34 -3.15 -16.47
CA LEU A 142 13.32 -3.46 -17.46
C LEU A 142 13.04 -4.96 -17.47
N ILE A 143 11.76 -5.34 -17.50
CA ILE A 143 11.30 -6.71 -17.62
C ILE A 143 10.43 -6.82 -18.88
N THR A 144 10.88 -7.59 -19.86
CA THR A 144 10.16 -7.88 -21.11
C THR A 144 9.76 -9.35 -21.20
N GLY A 145 8.98 -9.71 -22.21
CA GLY A 145 8.52 -11.09 -22.43
C GLY A 145 7.13 -11.13 -23.02
N ILE A 146 6.71 -12.24 -23.62
CA ILE A 146 5.42 -12.38 -24.33
C ILE A 146 4.21 -12.11 -23.42
N THR A 147 3.06 -11.80 -24.04
CA THR A 147 1.82 -11.53 -23.29
C THR A 147 1.41 -12.78 -22.52
N GLY A 148 1.08 -12.62 -21.25
CA GLY A 148 0.76 -13.76 -20.37
C GLY A 148 1.96 -14.51 -19.77
N ALA A 149 3.21 -14.07 -20.01
CA ALA A 149 4.41 -14.68 -19.42
C ALA A 149 4.53 -14.54 -17.89
N GLY A 150 3.68 -13.72 -17.24
CA GLY A 150 3.69 -13.54 -15.78
C GLY A 150 4.32 -12.23 -15.28
N LYS A 151 4.68 -11.29 -16.16
CA LYS A 151 5.34 -10.01 -15.79
C LYS A 151 4.55 -9.16 -14.79
N SER A 152 3.28 -8.87 -15.07
CA SER A 152 2.39 -8.16 -14.14
C SER A 152 2.19 -8.93 -12.83
N THR A 153 2.18 -10.26 -12.89
CA THR A 153 2.10 -11.12 -11.70
C THR A 153 3.35 -10.97 -10.83
N LEU A 154 4.54 -10.93 -11.44
CA LEU A 154 5.78 -10.67 -10.73
C LEU A 154 5.78 -9.28 -10.08
N LEU A 155 5.37 -8.22 -10.80
CA LEU A 155 5.22 -6.88 -10.21
C LEU A 155 4.26 -6.88 -9.01
N HIS A 156 3.11 -7.55 -9.12
CA HIS A 156 2.14 -7.63 -8.04
C HIS A 156 2.67 -8.40 -6.82
N ILE A 157 3.52 -9.41 -7.02
CA ILE A 157 4.19 -10.13 -5.93
C ILE A 157 5.23 -9.22 -5.25
N LEU A 158 6.05 -8.51 -6.03
CA LEU A 158 7.01 -7.52 -5.49
C LEU A 158 6.29 -6.42 -4.69
N ALA A 159 5.14 -5.96 -5.19
CA ALA A 159 4.28 -4.97 -4.53
C ALA A 159 3.63 -5.49 -3.23
N GLY A 160 3.67 -6.81 -2.98
CA GLY A 160 2.96 -7.45 -1.87
C GLY A 160 1.43 -7.43 -2.04
N LEU A 161 0.93 -7.33 -3.29
CA LEU A 161 -0.50 -7.42 -3.62
C LEU A 161 -0.95 -8.88 -3.73
N ILE A 162 -0.09 -9.72 -4.31
CA ILE A 162 -0.31 -11.16 -4.44
C ILE A 162 0.72 -11.90 -3.58
N ARG A 163 0.31 -12.99 -2.93
CA ARG A 163 1.23 -13.89 -2.22
C ARG A 163 1.73 -14.95 -3.19
N PRO A 164 3.05 -15.18 -3.31
CA PRO A 164 3.57 -16.27 -4.12
C PRO A 164 3.19 -17.63 -3.49
N THR A 165 3.10 -18.68 -4.32
CA THR A 165 2.86 -20.06 -3.87
C THR A 165 4.05 -20.56 -3.04
N SER A 166 5.27 -20.27 -3.49
CA SER A 166 6.53 -20.54 -2.79
C SER A 166 7.56 -19.45 -3.06
N GLY A 167 8.68 -19.49 -2.34
CA GLY A 167 9.72 -18.46 -2.42
C GLY A 167 9.42 -17.22 -1.58
N GLU A 168 10.26 -16.20 -1.71
CA GLU A 168 10.10 -14.97 -0.95
C GLU A 168 10.60 -13.70 -1.63
N VAL A 169 9.93 -12.59 -1.33
CA VAL A 169 10.39 -11.24 -1.65
C VAL A 169 11.15 -10.71 -0.44
N ARG A 170 12.31 -10.11 -0.65
CA ARG A 170 13.16 -9.51 0.37
C ARG A 170 13.49 -8.07 0.03
N ALA A 171 13.48 -7.21 1.04
CA ALA A 171 13.99 -5.85 0.97
C ALA A 171 15.15 -5.71 1.94
N ASP A 172 16.33 -5.32 1.44
CA ASP A 172 17.57 -5.23 2.22
C ASP A 172 17.83 -6.50 3.06
N GLY A 173 17.63 -7.66 2.44
CA GLY A 173 17.79 -8.98 3.06
C GLY A 173 16.63 -9.42 3.97
N SER A 174 15.70 -8.54 4.33
CA SER A 174 14.55 -8.85 5.21
C SER A 174 13.36 -9.39 4.41
N PRO A 175 12.78 -10.56 4.76
CA PRO A 175 11.68 -11.15 4.02
C PRO A 175 10.39 -10.36 4.22
N VAL A 176 9.77 -9.94 3.12
CA VAL A 176 8.55 -9.12 3.06
C VAL A 176 7.32 -9.97 2.74
N SER A 177 7.44 -10.99 1.90
CA SER A 177 6.29 -11.81 1.46
C SER A 177 5.63 -12.62 2.58
N ARG A 178 6.37 -12.86 3.68
CA ARG A 178 5.93 -13.61 4.87
C ARG A 178 5.28 -12.74 5.95
N TRP A 179 5.18 -11.43 5.71
CA TRP A 179 4.61 -10.50 6.67
C TRP A 179 3.12 -10.73 6.91
N VAL A 180 2.71 -10.63 8.17
CA VAL A 180 1.29 -10.53 8.55
C VAL A 180 0.70 -9.23 7.99
N THR A 181 -0.63 -9.14 7.88
CA THR A 181 -1.34 -8.04 7.19
C THR A 181 -0.84 -6.64 7.60
N ALA A 182 -0.68 -6.37 8.89
CA ALA A 182 -0.21 -5.06 9.38
C ALA A 182 1.19 -4.67 8.86
N HIS A 183 2.09 -5.65 8.72
CA HIS A 183 3.43 -5.42 8.18
C HIS A 183 3.40 -5.24 6.66
N LYS A 184 2.51 -5.93 5.95
CA LYS A 184 2.27 -5.72 4.51
C LYS A 184 1.77 -4.30 4.20
N ASP A 185 0.96 -3.71 5.07
CA ASP A 185 0.51 -2.33 4.86
C ASP A 185 1.66 -1.33 5.03
N LEU A 186 2.62 -1.59 5.92
CA LEU A 186 3.84 -0.80 6.03
C LEU A 186 4.73 -0.97 4.79
N TRP A 187 4.83 -2.19 4.24
CA TRP A 187 5.52 -2.45 2.98
C TRP A 187 4.94 -1.62 1.84
N ARG A 188 3.63 -1.69 1.63
CA ARG A 188 2.93 -1.02 0.54
C ARG A 188 3.06 0.50 0.60
N ARG A 189 3.30 1.08 1.78
CA ARG A 189 3.59 2.53 1.90
C ARG A 189 4.94 2.91 1.29
N ARG A 190 5.90 1.99 1.18
CA ARG A 190 7.22 2.21 0.57
C ARG A 190 7.20 2.01 -0.95
N ILE A 191 6.11 1.47 -1.50
CA ILE A 191 5.96 1.15 -2.92
C ILE A 191 4.99 2.11 -3.60
N GLY A 192 5.42 2.67 -4.73
CA GLY A 192 4.55 3.26 -5.74
C GLY A 192 4.29 2.22 -6.83
N ILE A 193 3.03 2.06 -7.24
CA ILE A 193 2.68 1.16 -8.34
C ILE A 193 1.84 1.87 -9.41
N VAL A 194 2.25 1.71 -10.66
CA VAL A 194 1.49 2.10 -11.85
C VAL A 194 0.99 0.81 -12.50
N PHE A 195 -0.33 0.67 -12.57
CA PHE A 195 -0.98 -0.46 -13.22
C PHE A 195 -1.23 -0.14 -14.70
N GLN A 196 -1.25 -1.18 -15.55
CA GLN A 196 -1.63 -1.06 -16.96
C GLN A 196 -3.03 -0.44 -17.12
N GLU A 197 -4.00 -0.94 -16.34
CA GLU A 197 -5.32 -0.32 -16.18
C GLU A 197 -5.42 0.31 -14.79
N ALA A 198 -5.39 1.63 -14.72
CA ALA A 198 -5.44 2.33 -13.45
C ALA A 198 -6.84 2.24 -12.82
N HIS A 199 -6.93 1.55 -11.68
CA HIS A 199 -8.14 1.50 -10.86
C HIS A 199 -8.32 2.81 -10.07
N PHE A 200 -9.12 3.72 -10.59
CA PHE A 200 -9.44 4.99 -9.93
C PHE A 200 -10.72 4.91 -9.11
N MET A 201 -10.79 5.71 -8.04
CA MET A 201 -12.03 5.95 -7.33
C MET A 201 -12.90 6.88 -8.17
N ARG A 202 -13.96 6.32 -8.77
CA ARG A 202 -14.80 6.98 -9.79
C ARG A 202 -15.52 8.24 -9.29
N GLY A 203 -15.76 8.35 -7.99
CA GLY A 203 -16.41 9.49 -7.35
C GLY A 203 -15.48 10.62 -6.95
N LEU A 204 -14.18 10.49 -7.23
CA LEU A 204 -13.16 11.45 -6.84
C LEU A 204 -12.57 12.16 -8.07
N THR A 205 -12.11 13.39 -7.85
CA THR A 205 -11.34 14.17 -8.82
C THR A 205 -9.95 13.58 -9.04
N ALA A 206 -9.23 14.09 -10.04
CA ALA A 206 -7.85 13.71 -10.32
C ALA A 206 -6.94 13.96 -9.09
N LEU A 207 -7.00 15.16 -8.50
CA LEU A 207 -6.22 15.49 -7.32
C LEU A 207 -6.54 14.57 -6.15
N GLU A 208 -7.81 14.31 -5.88
CA GLU A 208 -8.23 13.44 -4.78
C GLU A 208 -7.75 11.99 -4.97
N ASN A 209 -7.75 11.48 -6.20
CA ASN A 209 -7.16 10.17 -6.51
C ASN A 209 -5.64 10.15 -6.25
N VAL A 210 -4.93 11.21 -6.60
CA VAL A 210 -3.48 11.35 -6.34
C VAL A 210 -3.20 11.44 -4.84
N MET A 211 -4.05 12.08 -4.05
CA MET A 211 -3.85 12.25 -2.61
C MET A 211 -3.98 10.96 -1.78
N LEU A 212 -4.66 9.92 -2.28
CA LEU A 212 -5.00 8.71 -1.51
C LEU A 212 -3.81 8.05 -0.79
N PRO A 213 -2.63 7.89 -1.41
CA PRO A 213 -1.47 7.25 -0.76
C PRO A 213 -0.90 8.06 0.41
N LEU A 214 -1.25 9.35 0.52
CA LEU A 214 -0.80 10.22 1.62
C LEU A 214 -1.69 10.14 2.86
N ILE A 215 -2.97 9.73 2.72
CA ILE A 215 -3.93 9.62 3.82
C ILE A 215 -3.40 8.77 5.00
N PRO A 216 -2.87 7.54 4.79
CA PRO A 216 -2.39 6.71 5.90
C PRO A 216 -1.09 7.19 6.54
N ARG A 217 -0.51 8.32 6.08
CA ARG A 217 0.77 8.86 6.56
C ARG A 217 0.62 9.91 7.67
N GLY A 218 -0.61 10.25 8.07
CA GLY A 218 -0.86 11.19 9.17
C GLY A 218 -0.49 12.65 8.86
N LEU A 219 -0.45 13.01 7.56
CA LEU A 219 -0.22 14.38 7.11
C LEU A 219 -1.51 15.21 7.25
N SER A 220 -1.37 16.52 7.40
CA SER A 220 -2.52 17.44 7.40
C SER A 220 -3.12 17.55 6.00
N LEU A 221 -4.43 17.83 5.90
CA LEU A 221 -5.09 18.00 4.61
C LEU A 221 -4.45 19.06 3.69
N PRO A 222 -4.01 20.24 4.19
CA PRO A 222 -3.29 21.21 3.36
C PRO A 222 -1.99 20.66 2.78
N GLU A 223 -1.21 19.93 3.57
CA GLU A 223 0.03 19.30 3.12
C GLU A 223 -0.23 18.21 2.08
N ILE A 224 -1.28 17.41 2.28
CA ILE A 224 -1.71 16.38 1.32
C ILE A 224 -2.08 17.00 -0.02
N LYS A 225 -2.88 18.08 0.00
CA LYS A 225 -3.29 18.80 -1.21
C LYS A 225 -2.08 19.40 -1.93
N LYS A 226 -1.18 20.06 -1.20
CA LYS A 226 0.04 20.65 -1.76
C LYS A 226 0.88 19.60 -2.50
N ARG A 227 1.21 18.48 -1.83
CA ARG A 227 1.98 17.40 -2.46
C ARG A 227 1.27 16.77 -3.66
N GLY A 228 -0.06 16.64 -3.58
CA GLY A 228 -0.88 16.16 -4.69
C GLY A 228 -0.75 17.06 -5.93
N MET A 229 -0.88 18.38 -5.73
CA MET A 229 -0.73 19.37 -6.81
C MET A 229 0.69 19.37 -7.39
N GLU A 230 1.72 19.42 -6.55
CA GLU A 230 3.12 19.35 -6.99
C GLU A 230 3.40 18.08 -7.82
N SER A 231 2.78 16.95 -7.45
CA SER A 231 2.92 15.70 -8.20
C SER A 231 2.22 15.74 -9.56
N LEU A 232 1.08 16.41 -9.67
CA LEU A 232 0.38 16.62 -10.94
C LEU A 232 1.15 17.57 -11.86
N GLU A 233 1.68 18.66 -11.32
CA GLU A 233 2.45 19.66 -12.06
C GLU A 233 3.70 19.08 -12.71
N LYS A 234 4.44 18.20 -12.00
CA LYS A 234 5.59 17.47 -12.57
C LYS A 234 5.25 16.77 -13.89
N LEU A 235 4.04 16.22 -13.98
CA LEU A 235 3.53 15.50 -15.15
C LEU A 235 2.77 16.39 -16.14
N GLY A 236 2.72 17.71 -15.91
CA GLY A 236 1.96 18.65 -16.75
C GLY A 236 0.44 18.51 -16.61
N ALA A 237 -0.03 17.86 -15.54
CA ALA A 237 -1.44 17.53 -15.31
C ALA A 237 -2.09 18.40 -14.22
N GLY A 238 -1.44 19.50 -13.81
CA GLY A 238 -1.96 20.39 -12.75
C GLY A 238 -3.33 20.99 -13.07
N HIS A 239 -3.56 21.35 -14.33
CA HIS A 239 -4.84 21.89 -14.82
C HIS A 239 -6.01 20.90 -14.71
N LEU A 240 -5.73 19.60 -14.60
CA LEU A 240 -6.73 18.53 -14.49
C LEU A 240 -7.15 18.26 -13.05
N ALA A 241 -6.58 18.96 -12.06
CA ALA A 241 -6.76 18.65 -10.64
C ALA A 241 -8.23 18.51 -10.21
N GLY A 242 -9.11 19.36 -10.73
CA GLY A 242 -10.54 19.36 -10.43
C GLY A 242 -11.40 18.44 -11.29
N GLU A 243 -10.83 17.82 -12.32
CA GLU A 243 -11.60 17.00 -13.27
C GLU A 243 -11.94 15.62 -12.72
N GLY A 244 -13.12 15.14 -13.07
CA GLY A 244 -13.54 13.78 -12.77
C GLY A 244 -12.90 12.77 -13.71
N MET A 245 -12.49 11.61 -13.19
CA MET A 245 -11.73 10.60 -13.95
C MET A 245 -12.39 10.10 -15.25
N LYS A 246 -13.73 10.18 -15.35
CA LYS A 246 -14.48 9.79 -16.56
C LYS A 246 -14.29 10.74 -17.74
N ARG A 247 -13.91 12.00 -17.48
CA ARG A 247 -13.74 13.05 -18.49
C ARG A 247 -12.35 13.06 -19.11
N LEU A 248 -11.40 12.39 -18.46
CA LEU A 248 -10.01 12.35 -18.87
C LEU A 248 -9.78 11.32 -19.99
N SER A 249 -8.96 11.70 -20.96
CA SER A 249 -8.41 10.83 -22.00
C SER A 249 -7.55 9.71 -21.39
N GLY A 250 -7.25 8.67 -22.17
CA GLY A 250 -6.36 7.59 -21.74
C GLY A 250 -4.98 8.12 -21.31
N GLY A 251 -4.43 9.06 -22.08
CA GLY A 251 -3.12 9.64 -21.81
C GLY A 251 -3.08 10.43 -20.50
N GLU A 252 -4.11 11.24 -20.25
CA GLU A 252 -4.26 12.01 -19.01
C GLU A 252 -4.46 11.10 -17.80
N ARG A 253 -5.31 10.07 -17.91
CA ARG A 253 -5.51 9.07 -16.86
C ARG A 253 -4.17 8.42 -16.47
N GLN A 254 -3.33 8.11 -17.45
CA GLN A 254 -2.00 7.55 -17.16
C GLN A 254 -1.11 8.53 -16.39
N LYS A 255 -1.11 9.83 -16.75
CA LYS A 255 -0.43 10.87 -15.97
C LYS A 255 -0.93 10.90 -14.53
N ILE A 256 -2.25 10.81 -14.29
CA ILE A 256 -2.81 10.72 -12.94
C ILE A 256 -2.34 9.46 -12.21
N ALA A 257 -2.28 8.31 -12.89
CA ALA A 257 -1.80 7.05 -12.29
C ALA A 257 -0.34 7.15 -11.84
N ILE A 258 0.53 7.75 -12.66
CA ILE A 258 1.94 7.97 -12.35
C ILE A 258 2.09 8.98 -11.22
N ALA A 259 1.33 10.09 -11.25
CA ALA A 259 1.33 11.07 -10.16
C ALA A 259 0.96 10.41 -8.83
N ARG A 260 -0.10 9.59 -8.82
CA ARG A 260 -0.53 8.84 -7.64
C ARG A 260 0.55 7.89 -7.12
N ALA A 261 1.30 7.23 -8.01
CA ALA A 261 2.39 6.33 -7.59
C ALA A 261 3.57 7.10 -6.96
N LEU A 262 3.86 8.30 -7.45
CA LEU A 262 5.04 9.09 -7.07
C LEU A 262 4.82 10.05 -5.90
N VAL A 263 3.57 10.49 -5.66
CA VAL A 263 3.21 11.53 -4.67
C VAL A 263 3.80 11.29 -3.28
N ALA A 264 3.97 10.02 -2.92
CA ALA A 264 4.39 9.58 -1.61
C ALA A 264 5.91 9.44 -1.47
N ALA A 265 6.67 9.79 -2.53
CA ALA A 265 8.11 9.58 -2.67
C ALA A 265 8.48 8.13 -2.30
N PRO A 266 8.04 7.14 -3.10
CA PRO A 266 8.27 5.74 -2.78
C PRO A 266 9.75 5.37 -2.91
N GLU A 267 10.17 4.38 -2.12
CA GLU A 267 11.52 3.81 -2.23
C GLU A 267 11.62 2.83 -3.40
N THR A 268 10.49 2.29 -3.85
CA THR A 268 10.38 1.43 -5.03
C THR A 268 9.21 1.88 -5.90
N LEU A 269 9.47 2.14 -7.17
CA LEU A 269 8.46 2.37 -8.20
C LEU A 269 8.34 1.14 -9.09
N LEU A 270 7.15 0.54 -9.09
CA LEU A 270 6.79 -0.61 -9.91
C LEU A 270 5.82 -0.14 -11.00
N ALA A 271 6.19 -0.28 -12.27
CA ALA A 271 5.40 0.26 -13.37
C ALA A 271 5.09 -0.80 -14.41
N ASP A 272 3.81 -1.07 -14.62
CA ASP A 272 3.30 -1.97 -15.66
C ASP A 272 2.83 -1.15 -16.86
N GLU A 273 3.57 -1.23 -17.95
CA GLU A 273 3.37 -0.49 -19.20
C GLU A 273 3.14 1.03 -19.00
N PRO A 274 4.05 1.75 -18.33
CA PRO A 274 3.82 3.15 -17.95
C PRO A 274 3.62 4.11 -19.12
N THR A 275 4.16 3.78 -20.30
CA THR A 275 4.09 4.58 -21.53
C THR A 275 2.99 4.10 -22.48
N ALA A 276 2.14 3.17 -22.06
CA ALA A 276 0.97 2.77 -22.85
C ALA A 276 0.05 3.99 -23.07
N HIS A 277 -0.54 4.07 -24.27
CA HIS A 277 -1.45 5.15 -24.66
C HIS A 277 -0.87 6.57 -24.61
N GLN A 278 0.46 6.72 -24.63
CA GLN A 278 1.15 8.01 -24.76
C GLN A 278 1.71 8.20 -26.17
N ASP A 279 1.66 9.45 -26.66
CA ASP A 279 2.53 9.91 -27.74
C ASP A 279 4.01 9.90 -27.31
N ASP A 280 4.93 10.04 -28.27
CA ASP A 280 6.36 9.91 -28.01
C ASP A 280 6.93 11.01 -27.10
N GLU A 281 6.41 12.23 -27.20
CA GLU A 281 6.81 13.35 -26.34
C GLU A 281 6.42 13.09 -24.87
N SER A 282 5.16 12.72 -24.65
CA SER A 282 4.61 12.38 -23.34
C SER A 282 5.29 11.14 -22.75
N ALA A 283 5.57 10.12 -23.57
CA ALA A 283 6.34 8.95 -23.15
C ALA A 283 7.75 9.33 -22.70
N GLY A 284 8.44 10.19 -23.46
CA GLY A 284 9.76 10.71 -23.10
C GLY A 284 9.75 11.47 -21.77
N ARG A 285 8.72 12.29 -21.51
CA ARG A 285 8.55 12.99 -20.23
C ARG A 285 8.35 12.01 -19.07
N VAL A 286 7.53 10.97 -19.24
CA VAL A 286 7.29 9.94 -18.23
C VAL A 286 8.58 9.20 -17.90
N LEU A 287 9.32 8.74 -18.92
CA LEU A 287 10.60 8.06 -18.73
C LEU A 287 11.64 8.98 -18.07
N GLY A 288 11.69 10.26 -18.45
CA GLY A 288 12.56 11.25 -17.81
C GLY A 288 12.25 11.45 -16.32
N ILE A 289 10.99 11.39 -15.92
CA ILE A 289 10.60 11.42 -14.50
C ILE A 289 11.08 10.16 -13.79
N MET A 290 10.87 8.98 -14.38
CA MET A 290 11.34 7.72 -13.79
C MET A 290 12.87 7.69 -13.62
N LYS A 291 13.61 8.23 -14.60
CA LYS A 291 15.06 8.43 -14.50
C LYS A 291 15.44 9.30 -13.31
N LYS A 292 14.81 10.46 -13.16
CA LYS A 292 15.06 11.38 -12.04
C LYS A 292 14.74 10.76 -10.69
N GLU A 293 13.72 9.92 -10.60
CA GLU A 293 13.41 9.21 -9.34
C GLU A 293 14.44 8.12 -9.06
N SER A 294 14.91 7.40 -10.09
CA SER A 294 16.04 6.47 -9.97
C SER A 294 17.31 7.19 -9.48
N GLU A 295 17.67 8.34 -10.05
CA GLU A 295 18.85 9.12 -9.64
C GLU A 295 18.79 9.57 -8.15
N LYS A 296 17.59 9.66 -7.55
CA LYS A 296 17.40 9.93 -6.11
C LYS A 296 17.51 8.69 -5.22
N GLY A 297 17.81 7.52 -5.80
CA GLY A 297 17.93 6.25 -5.09
C GLY A 297 16.65 5.41 -5.08
N CYS A 298 15.60 5.78 -5.84
CA CYS A 298 14.42 4.92 -5.98
C CYS A 298 14.78 3.66 -6.78
N ILE A 299 14.28 2.49 -6.36
CA ILE A 299 14.34 1.27 -7.18
C ILE A 299 13.22 1.37 -8.22
N VAL A 300 13.54 1.37 -9.50
CA VAL A 300 12.53 1.47 -10.56
C VAL A 300 12.49 0.16 -11.33
N VAL A 301 11.32 -0.49 -11.35
CA VAL A 301 11.09 -1.71 -12.14
C VAL A 301 9.99 -1.43 -13.14
N ILE A 302 10.31 -1.53 -14.42
CA ILE A 302 9.38 -1.31 -15.53
C ILE A 302 9.11 -2.65 -16.20
N VAL A 303 7.85 -3.05 -16.25
CA VAL A 303 7.39 -4.09 -17.16
C VAL A 303 6.92 -3.42 -18.43
N ALA A 304 7.44 -3.86 -19.57
CA ALA A 304 6.95 -3.39 -20.86
C ALA A 304 7.13 -4.46 -21.93
N HIS A 305 6.28 -4.35 -22.95
CA HIS A 305 6.42 -5.07 -24.21
C HIS A 305 7.03 -4.20 -25.32
N ASP A 306 7.16 -2.91 -25.05
CA ASP A 306 7.33 -1.88 -26.06
C ASP A 306 8.80 -1.61 -26.39
N HIS A 307 9.13 -1.63 -27.68
CA HIS A 307 10.44 -1.26 -28.21
C HIS A 307 10.86 0.17 -27.85
N ARG A 308 9.93 1.09 -27.54
CA ARG A 308 10.25 2.48 -27.16
C ARG A 308 11.14 2.55 -25.92
N ILE A 309 10.87 1.75 -24.90
CA ILE A 309 11.67 1.75 -23.68
C ILE A 309 13.05 1.14 -23.94
N LEU A 310 13.12 0.08 -24.75
CA LEU A 310 14.39 -0.50 -25.19
C LEU A 310 15.23 0.50 -25.97
N LYS A 311 14.62 1.22 -26.93
CA LYS A 311 15.29 2.26 -27.74
C LYS A 311 15.75 3.46 -26.92
N SER A 312 15.07 3.78 -25.83
CA SER A 312 15.42 4.92 -24.98
C SER A 312 16.76 4.76 -24.25
N GLY A 313 17.27 3.53 -24.12
CA GLY A 313 18.52 3.25 -23.40
C GLY A 313 18.48 3.58 -21.90
N ILE A 314 17.29 3.77 -21.33
CA ILE A 314 17.12 4.19 -19.93
C ILE A 314 17.35 3.06 -18.92
N ALA A 315 17.23 1.80 -19.35
CA ALA A 315 17.32 0.64 -18.47
C ALA A 315 18.77 0.27 -18.17
N ASP A 316 19.13 0.21 -16.88
CA ASP A 316 20.43 -0.27 -16.42
C ASP A 316 20.54 -1.80 -16.43
N ARG A 317 19.39 -2.48 -16.27
CA ARG A 317 19.28 -3.94 -16.27
C ARG A 317 18.10 -4.36 -17.12
N HIS A 318 18.26 -5.44 -17.86
CA HIS A 318 17.21 -6.01 -18.68
C HIS A 318 17.00 -7.48 -18.32
N PHE A 319 15.74 -7.83 -18.05
CA PHE A 319 15.29 -9.19 -17.79
C PHE A 319 14.21 -9.57 -18.80
N THR A 320 14.19 -10.85 -19.16
CA THR A 320 13.17 -11.46 -20.01
C THR A 320 12.43 -12.54 -19.24
N ILE A 321 11.11 -12.58 -19.38
CA ILE A 321 10.27 -13.66 -18.83
C ILE A 321 9.71 -14.51 -19.96
N GLU A 322 10.03 -15.80 -19.93
CA GLU A 322 9.58 -16.80 -20.89
C GLU A 322 9.15 -18.05 -20.13
N CYS A 323 7.94 -18.55 -20.43
CA CYS A 323 7.37 -19.73 -19.77
C CYS A 323 7.42 -19.68 -18.22
N GLY A 324 7.25 -18.49 -17.65
CA GLY A 324 7.27 -18.26 -16.20
C GLY A 324 8.66 -18.22 -15.56
N ARG A 325 9.73 -18.36 -16.35
CA ARG A 325 11.13 -18.27 -15.89
C ARG A 325 11.72 -16.94 -16.29
N VAL A 326 12.64 -16.43 -15.48
CA VAL A 326 13.33 -15.16 -15.74
C VAL A 326 14.78 -15.40 -16.11
N SER A 327 15.22 -14.77 -17.20
CA SER A 327 16.62 -14.67 -17.61
C SER A 327 17.05 -13.21 -17.64
N ARG A 328 18.33 -12.96 -17.40
CA ARG A 328 18.93 -11.64 -17.58
C ARG A 328 19.45 -11.53 -19.01
N VAL A 329 19.16 -10.40 -19.65
CA VAL A 329 19.71 -10.04 -20.96
C VAL A 329 20.87 -9.10 -20.71
N GLY A 330 22.10 -9.51 -21.08
CA GLY A 330 23.32 -8.75 -20.80
C GLY A 330 23.88 -8.99 -19.41
#